data_AF-K7SR68-F1
#
_entry.id   AF-K7SR68-F1
#
_cell.length_a   1.000
_cell.length_b   1.000
_cell.length_c   1.000
_cell.angle_alpha   90.00
_cell.angle_beta   90.00
_cell.angle_gamma   90.00
#
_symmetry.space_group_name_H-M   'P 1'
#
loop_
_entity.id
_entity.type
_entity.pdbx_description
1 polymer ?
#
loop_
_entity_poly.entity_id
_entity_poly.type
_entity_poly.pdbx_seq_one_letter_code
_entity_poly.pdbx_strand_id
1 'polypeptide(L)'
;TGMAFRVPTPNVSVVDLTVRLEKGASYDDIKAAVKSASETSMKGILGYTEDDVVSNDFVGDARSSIFDAKAGIALSKEFIKLVS
;
A
#
# COMPACT_ATOMS: atom_id res chain seq x y z
N THR A 1 -10.01 2.93 -12.65
CA THR A 1 -10.02 1.71 -13.51
C THR A 1 -8.66 1.07 -13.46
N GLY A 2 -8.53 -0.20 -13.83
CA GLY A 2 -7.25 -0.92 -13.74
C GLY A 2 -7.23 -2.16 -14.61
N MET A 3 -6.15 -2.93 -14.47
CA MET A 3 -5.99 -4.26 -15.07
C MET A 3 -5.37 -5.20 -14.03
N ALA A 4 -5.40 -6.51 -14.31
CA ALA A 4 -4.79 -7.51 -13.44
C ALA A 4 -3.89 -8.44 -14.25
N PHE A 5 -2.76 -8.81 -13.65
CA PHE A 5 -1.89 -9.86 -14.15
C PHE A 5 -2.03 -11.08 -13.24
N ARG A 6 -2.25 -12.26 -13.84
CA ARG A 6 -2.16 -13.54 -13.12
C ARG A 6 -0.71 -14.01 -13.19
N VAL A 7 -0.14 -14.33 -12.04
CA VAL A 7 1.23 -14.84 -11.87
C VAL A 7 1.16 -16.19 -11.14
N PRO A 8 2.18 -17.06 -11.27
CA PRO A 8 2.18 -18.38 -10.64
C PRO A 8 2.49 -18.31 -9.13
N THR A 9 1.66 -17.60 -8.36
CA THR A 9 1.69 -17.55 -6.90
C THR A 9 0.44 -18.24 -6.32
N PRO A 10 0.57 -19.09 -5.28
CA PRO A 10 -0.54 -19.87 -4.76
C PRO A 10 -1.55 -19.04 -3.96
N ASN A 11 -1.09 -17.99 -3.29
CA ASN A 11 -1.90 -17.09 -2.48
C ASN A 11 -1.21 -15.71 -2.40
N VAL A 12 -1.95 -14.74 -1.88
CA VAL A 12 -1.57 -13.32 -1.76
C VAL A 12 -1.50 -12.63 -3.13
N SER A 13 -2.08 -11.44 -3.17
CA SER A 13 -2.07 -10.54 -4.34
C SER A 13 -1.50 -9.20 -3.91
N VAL A 14 -1.06 -8.41 -4.88
CA VAL A 14 -0.56 -7.04 -4.66
C VAL A 14 -1.33 -6.06 -5.52
N VAL A 15 -1.61 -4.88 -4.97
CA VAL A 15 -2.20 -3.74 -5.65
C VAL A 15 -1.13 -2.67 -5.86
N ASP A 16 -0.89 -2.31 -7.12
CA ASP A 16 -0.14 -1.12 -7.52
C ASP A 16 -1.12 -0.02 -7.91
N LEU A 17 -1.26 1.00 -7.06
CA LEU A 17 -2.10 2.16 -7.31
C LEU A 17 -1.22 3.35 -7.70
N THR A 18 -1.18 3.64 -8.99
CA THR A 18 -0.61 4.89 -9.51
C THR A 18 -1.70 5.94 -9.66
N VAL A 19 -1.58 7.06 -8.94
CA VAL A 19 -2.62 8.08 -8.82
C VAL A 19 -2.05 9.49 -8.90
N ARG A 20 -2.88 10.43 -9.40
CA ARG A 20 -2.60 11.86 -9.36
C ARG A 20 -3.48 12.55 -8.31
N LEU A 21 -2.85 13.20 -7.33
CA LEU A 21 -3.50 13.98 -6.29
C LEU A 21 -3.86 15.38 -6.80
N GLU A 22 -4.99 15.91 -6.34
CA GLU A 22 -5.36 17.31 -6.57
C GLU A 22 -4.53 18.27 -5.70
N LYS A 23 -4.32 17.87 -4.43
CA LYS A 23 -3.45 18.58 -3.49
C LYS A 23 -2.16 17.80 -3.33
N GLY A 24 -1.05 18.40 -3.73
CA GLY A 24 0.26 17.77 -3.62
C GLY A 24 0.63 17.46 -2.17
N ALA A 25 1.30 16.34 -1.94
CA ALA A 25 1.76 15.88 -0.63
C ALA A 25 3.17 15.27 -0.76
N SER A 26 3.96 15.31 0.32
CA SER A 26 5.19 14.52 0.35
C SER A 26 4.87 13.04 0.56
N TYR A 27 5.77 12.15 0.15
CA TYR A 27 5.57 10.71 0.39
C TYR A 27 5.52 10.39 1.90
N ASP A 28 6.25 11.13 2.72
CA ASP A 28 6.20 10.99 4.18
C ASP A 28 4.84 11.42 4.75
N ASP A 29 4.22 12.48 4.22
CA ASP A 29 2.85 12.87 4.64
C ASP A 29 1.84 11.77 4.30
N ILE A 30 1.97 11.14 3.13
CA ILE A 30 1.10 10.03 2.71
C ILE A 30 1.30 8.83 3.63
N LYS A 31 2.55 8.43 3.90
CA LYS A 31 2.88 7.36 4.85
C LYS A 31 2.28 7.63 6.23
N ALA A 32 2.43 8.85 6.75
CA ALA A 32 1.89 9.24 8.05
C ALA A 32 0.36 9.14 8.09
N ALA A 33 -0.33 9.58 7.02
CA ALA A 33 -1.77 9.48 6.92
C ALA A 33 -2.27 8.02 6.89
N VAL A 34 -1.61 7.17 6.09
CA VAL A 34 -1.96 5.74 6.00
C VAL A 34 -1.68 5.01 7.31
N LYS A 35 -0.53 5.28 7.95
CA LYS A 35 -0.19 4.72 9.28
C LYS A 35 -1.22 5.11 10.33
N SER A 36 -1.56 6.39 10.41
CA SER A 36 -2.59 6.88 11.33
C SER A 36 -3.94 6.18 11.12
N ALA A 37 -4.39 6.04 9.86
CA ALA A 37 -5.62 5.31 9.54
C ALA A 37 -5.54 3.82 9.95
N SER A 38 -4.41 3.16 9.70
CA SER A 38 -4.18 1.75 10.06
C SER A 38 -4.21 1.50 11.58
N GLU A 39 -3.81 2.49 12.38
CA GLU A 39 -3.77 2.40 13.84
C GLU A 39 -5.08 2.86 14.50
N THR A 40 -5.94 3.60 13.77
CA THR A 40 -7.15 4.22 14.30
C THR A 40 -8.42 3.77 13.56
N SER A 41 -8.91 4.57 12.61
CA SER A 41 -10.22 4.42 11.96
C SER A 41 -10.37 3.14 11.15
N MET A 42 -9.27 2.53 10.70
CA MET A 42 -9.24 1.30 9.91
C MET A 42 -8.47 0.17 10.59
N LYS A 43 -8.32 0.22 11.91
CA LYS A 43 -7.59 -0.80 12.67
C LYS A 43 -8.19 -2.19 12.46
N GLY A 44 -7.33 -3.14 12.09
CA GLY A 44 -7.73 -4.52 11.78
C GLY A 44 -8.23 -4.73 10.34
N ILE A 45 -8.40 -3.66 9.57
CA ILE A 45 -8.77 -3.71 8.14
C ILE A 45 -7.58 -3.29 7.29
N LEU A 46 -6.94 -2.17 7.63
CA LEU A 46 -5.74 -1.64 6.98
C LEU A 46 -4.52 -1.90 7.86
N GLY A 47 -3.48 -2.48 7.27
CA GLY A 47 -2.15 -2.60 7.85
C GLY A 47 -1.17 -1.60 7.26
N TYR A 48 -0.06 -1.40 7.95
CA TYR A 48 1.06 -0.56 7.52
C TYR A 48 2.36 -1.27 7.89
N THR A 49 3.33 -1.32 6.99
CA THR A 49 4.66 -1.88 7.26
C THR A 49 5.77 -1.06 6.59
N GLU A 50 6.93 -1.03 7.26
CA GLU A 50 8.20 -0.50 6.73
C GLU A 50 9.25 -1.62 6.62
N ASP A 51 8.87 -2.87 6.85
CA ASP A 51 9.75 -4.03 6.74
C ASP A 51 9.96 -4.42 5.27
N ASP A 52 11.11 -5.04 4.96
CA ASP A 52 11.40 -5.53 3.61
C ASP A 52 10.71 -6.89 3.41
N VAL A 53 9.41 -6.83 3.07
CA VAL A 53 8.49 -7.97 3.01
C VAL A 53 8.32 -8.54 1.60
N VAL A 54 7.87 -9.78 1.53
CA VAL A 54 7.46 -10.48 0.30
C VAL A 54 6.08 -11.11 0.48
N SER A 55 5.48 -11.60 -0.61
CA SER A 55 4.10 -12.11 -0.59
C SER A 55 3.82 -13.19 0.46
N ASN A 56 4.79 -14.07 0.73
CA ASN A 56 4.61 -15.16 1.70
C ASN A 56 4.48 -14.67 3.15
N ASP A 57 4.97 -13.47 3.47
CA ASP A 57 4.90 -12.91 4.82
C ASP A 57 3.46 -12.56 5.24
N PHE A 58 2.54 -12.50 4.27
CA PHE A 58 1.14 -12.15 4.48
C PHE A 58 0.18 -13.35 4.34
N VAL A 59 0.70 -14.57 4.17
CA VAL A 59 -0.16 -15.76 4.10
C VAL A 59 -0.85 -15.97 5.44
N GLY A 60 -2.19 -15.94 5.44
CA GLY A 60 -3.00 -16.08 6.65
C GLY A 60 -3.23 -14.77 7.41
N ASP A 61 -2.76 -13.63 6.89
CA ASP A 61 -3.15 -12.33 7.42
C ASP A 61 -4.64 -12.07 7.17
N ALA A 62 -5.34 -11.59 8.19
CA ALA A 62 -6.79 -11.36 8.15
C ALA A 62 -7.17 -9.93 7.72
N ARG A 63 -6.20 -9.03 7.60
CA ARG A 63 -6.43 -7.64 7.16
C ARG A 63 -6.77 -7.60 5.67
N SER A 64 -7.58 -6.63 5.28
CA SER A 64 -8.02 -6.47 3.89
C SER A 64 -6.95 -5.87 2.97
N SER A 65 -6.04 -5.08 3.52
CA SER A 65 -5.00 -4.35 2.79
C SER A 65 -3.85 -4.04 3.74
N ILE A 66 -2.61 -4.17 3.27
CA ILE A 66 -1.41 -3.89 4.06
C ILE A 66 -0.50 -3.01 3.23
N PHE A 67 -0.41 -1.73 3.58
CA PHE A 67 0.41 -0.78 2.84
C PHE A 67 1.89 -1.03 3.09
N ASP A 68 2.64 -1.23 2.00
CA ASP A 68 4.10 -1.34 2.00
C ASP A 68 4.72 0.03 1.71
N ALA A 69 5.30 0.62 2.74
CA ALA A 69 5.86 1.96 2.70
C ALA A 69 7.19 2.09 1.95
N LYS A 70 7.87 0.97 1.64
CA LYS A 70 9.14 0.98 0.93
C LYS A 70 9.00 0.58 -0.54
N ALA A 71 7.93 -0.15 -0.88
CA ALA A 71 7.67 -0.56 -2.26
C ALA A 71 7.04 0.54 -3.14
N GLY A 72 6.43 1.57 -2.54
CA GLY A 72 5.88 2.71 -3.26
C GLY A 72 6.93 3.77 -3.65
N ILE A 73 6.55 4.70 -4.53
CA ILE A 73 7.42 5.81 -4.96
C ILE A 73 6.62 7.04 -5.39
N ALA A 74 7.06 8.23 -5.00
CA ALA A 74 6.51 9.50 -5.49
C ALA A 74 7.41 10.06 -6.60
N LEU A 75 6.84 10.27 -7.80
CA LEU A 75 7.53 10.92 -8.93
C LEU A 75 7.46 12.45 -8.81
N SER A 76 6.35 12.97 -8.28
CA SER A 76 6.19 14.37 -7.87
C SER A 76 5.29 14.43 -6.64
N LYS A 77 5.03 15.64 -6.13
CA LYS A 77 4.09 15.84 -5.01
C LYS A 77 2.66 15.40 -5.36
N GLU A 78 2.31 15.42 -6.63
CA GLU A 78 0.98 15.10 -7.13
C GLU A 78 0.92 13.71 -7.75
N PHE A 79 2.02 13.10 -8.19
CA PHE A 79 1.99 11.84 -8.92
C PHE A 79 2.76 10.74 -8.19
N ILE A 80 2.03 9.78 -7.62
CA ILE A 80 2.56 8.77 -6.69
C ILE A 80 2.08 7.37 -7.07
N LYS A 81 2.94 6.38 -6.84
CA LYS A 81 2.64 4.96 -6.80
C LYS A 81 2.61 4.46 -5.36
N LEU A 82 1.52 3.78 -5.00
CA LEU A 82 1.29 3.15 -3.70
C LEU A 82 1.18 1.63 -3.88
N VAL A 83 1.75 0.86 -2.94
CA VAL A 83 1.74 -0.60 -2.96
C VAL A 83 1.04 -1.13 -1.72
N SER A 84 0.13 -2.08 -1.90
CA SER A 84 -0.59 -2.77 -0.82
C SER A 84 -0.91 -4.22 -1.15
#